data_AF-A0A561WCC8-F1
#
_entry.id   AF-A0A561WCC8-F1
#
_cell.length_a   1.000
_cell.length_b   1.000
_cell.length_c   1.000
_cell.angle_alpha   90.00
_cell.angle_beta   90.00
_cell.angle_gamma   90.00
#
_symmetry.space_group_name_H-M   'P 1'
#
loop_
_entity.id
_entity.type
_entity.pdbx_description
1 polymer ?
#
loop_
_entity_poly.entity_id
_entity_poly.type
_entity_poly.pdbx_seq_one_letter_code
_entity_poly.pdbx_strand_id
1 'polypeptide(L)'
;MAPTRAGTAITTAGDYRARMRALRPVAGLLIAATAVVLWAVGMTVLQPLTEPIGPWPERLAGNNTYWARDVRFLAILLVVLGLVLAGGGDRRWTHPALVLGAGAVVADVLLDRADVTGVPATVLLVAGGWAAVGLLAAFLVRRHGRPGRPVHWQHRRALGMAAAVAATLVVVAGALQSPTDREPELTPACLAAAALSLATSLGCALAAAPAPGRERRWWALGLALAGAAGLAVGRLLPPGHRWWPVLALGVVLLTGTTLLSWDRPGGRPPWRRHAMAGVAMLLGLPAVGLLALLAQAALPVGAVLTARAGNIAVDARDTDALWSLAGLLTGLVLGLLLAWPNALGHPAGGQPRPEAPPGPEGPPGPDGPPGPDGPRRASAERR
;
A
#
# COMPACT_ATOMS: atom_id res chain seq x y z
N MET A 1 58.88 -8.24 1.52
CA MET A 1 57.84 -7.86 2.50
C MET A 1 56.77 -7.06 1.79
N ALA A 2 55.61 -7.65 1.53
CA ALA A 2 54.48 -7.00 0.87
C ALA A 2 53.39 -6.72 1.92
N PRO A 3 52.85 -5.49 2.00
CA PRO A 3 51.80 -5.17 2.95
C PRO A 3 50.47 -5.79 2.50
N THR A 4 49.95 -6.68 3.33
CA THR A 4 48.62 -7.28 3.21
C THR A 4 47.54 -6.22 3.39
N ARG A 5 46.86 -5.85 2.29
CA ARG A 5 45.62 -5.06 2.30
C ARG A 5 44.46 -5.91 2.79
N ALA A 6 44.34 -6.06 4.10
CA ALA A 6 43.16 -6.63 4.76
C ALA A 6 42.43 -5.51 5.51
N GLY A 7 41.43 -4.90 4.88
CA GLY A 7 40.54 -4.01 5.62
C GLY A 7 39.79 -3.02 4.74
N THR A 8 38.61 -3.39 4.23
CA THR A 8 37.49 -2.49 3.86
C THR A 8 36.33 -3.26 3.18
N ALA A 9 35.82 -4.34 3.76
CA ALA A 9 34.67 -5.07 3.20
C ALA A 9 33.43 -5.15 4.10
N ILE A 10 33.51 -4.72 5.37
CA ILE A 10 32.42 -4.90 6.35
C ILE A 10 31.47 -3.68 6.42
N THR A 11 31.80 -2.55 5.79
CA THR A 11 31.01 -1.30 5.86
C THR A 11 29.76 -1.26 4.96
N THR A 12 29.66 -2.08 3.92
CA THR A 12 28.60 -1.92 2.90
C THR A 12 27.22 -2.45 3.31
N ALA A 13 27.15 -3.53 4.09
CA ALA A 13 25.88 -4.16 4.46
C ALA A 13 25.12 -3.38 5.56
N GLY A 14 25.85 -2.76 6.50
CA GLY A 14 25.28 -1.92 7.57
C GLY A 14 24.66 -0.63 7.01
N ASP A 15 25.43 0.08 6.19
CA ASP A 15 25.02 1.33 5.55
C ASP A 15 23.79 1.16 4.66
N TYR A 16 23.73 0.05 3.92
CA TYR A 16 22.58 -0.24 3.06
C TYR A 16 21.29 -0.48 3.85
N ARG A 17 21.36 -1.20 4.96
CA ARG A 17 20.19 -1.43 5.84
C ARG A 17 19.74 -0.13 6.49
N ALA A 18 20.67 0.76 6.85
CA ALA A 18 20.35 2.08 7.37
C ALA A 18 19.65 2.96 6.31
N ARG A 19 20.16 3.00 5.06
CA ARG A 19 19.54 3.72 3.94
C ARG A 19 18.12 3.23 3.65
N MET A 20 17.90 1.93 3.60
CA MET A 20 16.56 1.37 3.37
C MET A 20 15.55 1.72 4.47
N ARG A 21 15.99 1.86 5.73
CA ARG A 21 15.12 2.31 6.83
C ARG A 21 14.73 3.78 6.68
N ALA A 22 15.62 4.60 6.13
CA ALA A 22 15.34 6.02 5.89
C ALA A 22 14.43 6.26 4.66
N LEU A 23 14.54 5.42 3.63
CA LEU A 23 13.78 5.59 2.38
C LEU A 23 12.28 5.28 2.52
N ARG A 24 11.89 4.32 3.35
CA ARG A 24 10.47 3.95 3.55
C ARG A 24 9.60 5.13 4.04
N PRO A 25 9.91 5.81 5.17
CA PRO A 25 9.11 6.93 5.64
C PRO A 25 9.04 8.05 4.61
N VAL A 26 10.15 8.34 3.93
CA VAL A 26 10.18 9.33 2.86
C VAL A 26 9.26 8.92 1.70
N ALA A 27 9.33 7.67 1.23
CA ALA A 27 8.48 7.19 0.15
C ALA A 27 6.99 7.25 0.50
N GLY A 28 6.61 6.84 1.72
CA GLY A 28 5.23 6.92 2.19
C GLY A 28 4.71 8.36 2.29
N LEU A 29 5.55 9.29 2.76
CA LEU A 29 5.20 10.72 2.82
C LEU A 29 5.13 11.36 1.43
N LEU A 30 6.00 10.99 0.50
CA LEU A 30 5.93 11.45 -0.89
C LEU A 30 4.65 10.95 -1.57
N ILE A 31 4.27 9.69 -1.37
CA ILE A 31 2.99 9.15 -1.85
C ILE A 31 1.82 9.96 -1.30
N ALA A 32 1.79 10.20 0.02
CA ALA A 32 0.73 10.97 0.65
C ALA A 32 0.68 12.42 0.13
N ALA A 33 1.83 13.07 -0.02
CA ALA A 33 1.91 14.43 -0.54
C ALA A 33 1.42 14.52 -2.01
N THR A 34 1.80 13.57 -2.87
CA THR A 34 1.31 13.54 -4.26
C THR A 34 -0.18 13.21 -4.32
N ALA A 35 -0.67 12.34 -3.44
CA ALA A 35 -2.09 12.05 -3.34
C ALA A 35 -2.91 13.27 -2.90
N VAL A 36 -2.38 14.13 -2.01
CA VAL A 36 -3.00 15.42 -1.67
C VAL A 36 -3.14 16.31 -2.92
N VAL A 37 -2.12 16.37 -3.78
CA VAL A 37 -2.19 17.14 -5.04
C VAL A 37 -3.29 16.59 -5.94
N LEU A 38 -3.35 15.26 -6.10
CA LEU A 38 -4.38 14.61 -6.90
C LEU A 38 -5.79 14.86 -6.34
N TRP A 39 -5.96 14.82 -5.02
CA TRP A 39 -7.23 15.15 -4.35
C TRP A 39 -7.63 16.61 -4.60
N ALA A 40 -6.70 17.55 -4.42
CA ALA A 40 -6.97 18.98 -4.63
C ALA A 40 -7.35 19.28 -6.09
N VAL A 41 -6.62 18.71 -7.06
CA VAL A 41 -6.97 18.82 -8.50
C VAL A 41 -8.33 18.16 -8.77
N GLY A 42 -8.60 17.01 -8.15
CA GLY A 42 -9.89 16.35 -8.22
C GLY A 42 -11.04 17.24 -7.74
N MET A 43 -10.83 17.96 -6.63
CA MET A 43 -11.81 18.88 -6.05
C MET A 43 -12.02 20.13 -6.92
N THR A 44 -10.93 20.79 -7.33
CA THR A 44 -11.04 22.15 -7.89
C THR A 44 -11.08 22.20 -9.42
N VAL A 45 -10.77 21.09 -10.07
CA VAL A 45 -10.73 20.99 -11.54
C VAL A 45 -11.66 19.89 -12.03
N LEU A 46 -11.46 18.64 -11.59
CA LEU A 46 -12.23 17.52 -12.15
C LEU A 46 -13.71 17.58 -11.75
N GLN A 47 -13.99 17.88 -10.49
CA GLN A 47 -15.36 17.89 -9.97
C GLN A 47 -16.25 18.93 -10.69
N PRO A 48 -15.88 20.21 -10.83
CA PRO A 48 -16.65 21.17 -11.62
C PRO A 48 -16.86 20.78 -13.09
N LEU A 49 -15.92 20.03 -13.67
CA LEU A 49 -16.06 19.54 -15.04
C LEU A 49 -17.13 18.43 -15.16
N THR A 50 -17.30 17.62 -14.11
CA THR A 50 -18.21 16.46 -14.08
C THR A 50 -19.63 16.75 -13.59
N GLU A 51 -19.88 17.90 -12.97
CA GLU A 51 -21.19 18.22 -12.41
C GLU A 51 -22.29 18.35 -13.48
N PRO A 52 -23.57 18.11 -13.14
CA PRO A 52 -24.70 18.15 -14.08
C PRO A 52 -24.91 19.48 -14.84
N ILE A 53 -24.33 20.58 -14.37
CA ILE A 53 -24.37 21.92 -15.01
C ILE A 53 -22.99 22.33 -15.56
N GLY A 54 -21.97 21.49 -15.38
CA GLY A 54 -20.64 21.71 -15.92
C GLY A 54 -20.57 21.65 -17.47
N PRO A 55 -19.38 21.64 -18.06
CA PRO A 55 -19.18 21.56 -19.51
C PRO A 55 -19.27 20.13 -20.11
N TRP A 56 -19.15 19.07 -19.30
CA TRP A 56 -19.36 17.67 -19.75
C TRP A 56 -20.79 17.07 -19.69
N PRO A 57 -21.73 17.51 -18.83
CA PRO A 57 -23.05 16.89 -18.62
C PRO A 57 -24.04 17.09 -19.77
N GLU A 58 -23.96 18.18 -20.56
CA GLU A 58 -24.86 18.40 -21.70
C GLU A 58 -24.70 17.36 -22.83
N ARG A 59 -23.63 16.53 -22.76
CA ARG A 59 -23.33 15.49 -23.76
C ARG A 59 -23.40 14.07 -23.21
N LEU A 60 -23.74 13.89 -21.93
CA LEU A 60 -23.69 12.59 -21.25
C LEU A 60 -25.05 12.29 -20.61
N ALA A 61 -26.02 11.86 -21.43
CA ALA A 61 -27.25 11.20 -20.96
C ALA A 61 -26.94 9.77 -20.46
N GLY A 62 -25.98 9.65 -19.54
CA GLY A 62 -25.31 8.41 -19.18
C GLY A 62 -25.23 8.19 -17.68
N ASN A 63 -25.47 6.93 -17.33
CA ASN A 63 -25.44 6.32 -16.01
C ASN A 63 -24.03 6.50 -15.36
N ASN A 64 -23.96 7.18 -14.20
CA ASN A 64 -22.79 7.45 -13.34
C ASN A 64 -21.84 8.63 -13.69
N THR A 65 -22.24 9.90 -13.52
CA THR A 65 -21.35 11.06 -13.77
C THR A 65 -20.32 11.38 -12.67
N TYR A 66 -20.27 10.63 -11.56
CA TYR A 66 -19.42 10.95 -10.40
C TYR A 66 -18.00 10.35 -10.43
N TRP A 67 -17.34 10.29 -11.59
CA TRP A 67 -15.98 9.74 -11.69
C TRP A 67 -14.95 10.57 -10.92
N ALA A 68 -15.11 11.90 -10.92
CA ALA A 68 -14.24 12.81 -10.17
C ALA A 68 -14.26 12.48 -8.67
N ARG A 69 -15.44 12.18 -8.11
CA ARG A 69 -15.60 11.75 -6.72
C ARG A 69 -14.83 10.47 -6.42
N ASP A 70 -14.88 9.46 -7.29
CA ASP A 70 -14.09 8.25 -7.10
C ASP A 70 -12.58 8.50 -7.15
N VAL A 71 -12.11 9.38 -8.05
CA VAL A 71 -10.68 9.79 -8.09
C VAL A 71 -10.27 10.52 -6.80
N ARG A 72 -11.12 11.42 -6.28
CA ARG A 72 -10.89 12.12 -5.01
C ARG A 72 -10.81 11.13 -3.83
N PHE A 73 -11.72 10.17 -3.77
CA PHE A 73 -11.74 9.15 -2.73
C PHE A 73 -10.51 8.24 -2.81
N LEU A 74 -10.11 7.82 -4.02
CA LEU A 74 -8.87 7.09 -4.24
C LEU A 74 -7.66 7.87 -3.70
N ALA A 75 -7.59 9.17 -3.97
CA ALA A 75 -6.52 10.03 -3.49
C ALA A 75 -6.50 10.10 -1.94
N ILE A 76 -7.66 10.27 -1.29
CA ILE A 76 -7.76 10.24 0.18
C ILE A 76 -7.28 8.89 0.75
N LEU A 77 -7.70 7.76 0.15
CA LEU A 77 -7.23 6.44 0.56
C LEU A 77 -5.71 6.30 0.40
N LEU A 78 -5.13 6.86 -0.67
CA LEU A 78 -3.68 6.87 -0.88
C LEU A 78 -2.91 7.72 0.14
N VAL A 79 -3.49 8.82 0.64
CA VAL A 79 -2.92 9.56 1.78
C VAL A 79 -2.81 8.66 3.00
N VAL A 80 -3.88 7.93 3.33
CA VAL A 80 -3.90 7.00 4.47
C VAL A 80 -2.88 5.88 4.28
N LEU A 81 -2.87 5.23 3.11
CA LEU A 81 -1.96 4.12 2.81
C LEU A 81 -0.48 4.58 2.77
N GLY A 82 -0.21 5.77 2.26
CA GLY A 82 1.12 6.40 2.29
C GLY A 82 1.62 6.62 3.72
N LEU A 83 0.75 7.09 4.62
CA LEU A 83 1.06 7.25 6.05
C LEU A 83 1.25 5.89 6.76
N VAL A 84 0.46 4.86 6.41
CA VAL A 84 0.66 3.50 6.91
C VAL A 84 2.01 2.93 6.47
N LEU A 85 2.39 3.15 5.21
CA LEU A 85 3.71 2.80 4.69
C LEU A 85 4.80 3.56 5.44
N ALA A 86 4.62 4.87 5.66
CA ALA A 86 5.59 5.69 6.36
C ALA A 86 5.84 5.22 7.79
N GLY A 87 4.75 4.90 8.50
CA GLY A 87 4.73 4.31 9.84
C GLY A 87 5.19 2.84 9.89
N GLY A 88 5.40 2.20 8.74
CA GLY A 88 5.80 0.80 8.67
C GLY A 88 4.76 -0.17 9.23
N GLY A 89 3.47 0.18 9.17
CA GLY A 89 2.37 -0.61 9.72
C GLY A 89 2.20 -0.55 11.24
N ASP A 90 2.92 0.33 11.94
CA ASP A 90 2.72 0.58 13.37
C ASP A 90 1.31 1.13 13.63
N ARG A 91 0.57 0.53 14.57
CA ARG A 91 -0.77 0.98 14.97
C ARG A 91 -0.79 2.44 15.43
N ARG A 92 0.29 2.90 16.07
CA ARG A 92 0.43 4.30 16.54
C ARG A 92 0.46 5.30 15.39
N TRP A 93 0.83 4.86 14.19
CA TRP A 93 0.78 5.64 12.96
C TRP A 93 -0.51 5.39 12.17
N THR A 94 -0.94 4.13 12.08
CA THR A 94 -2.12 3.71 11.33
C THR A 94 -3.41 4.33 11.90
N HIS A 95 -3.61 4.36 13.21
CA HIS A 95 -4.84 4.92 13.79
C HIS A 95 -5.00 6.42 13.49
N PRO A 96 -4.00 7.28 13.77
CA PRO A 96 -4.09 8.69 13.40
C PRO A 96 -4.21 8.93 11.90
N ALA A 97 -3.58 8.10 11.05
CA ALA A 97 -3.75 8.17 9.61
C ALA A 97 -5.20 7.88 9.17
N LEU A 98 -5.86 6.90 9.80
CA LEU A 98 -7.28 6.61 9.56
C LEU A 98 -8.18 7.76 10.01
N VAL A 99 -7.88 8.37 11.17
CA VAL A 99 -8.61 9.55 11.66
C VAL A 99 -8.46 10.73 10.69
N LEU A 100 -7.24 10.98 10.19
CA LEU A 100 -6.99 12.00 9.16
C LEU A 100 -7.77 11.70 7.88
N GLY A 101 -7.78 10.44 7.42
CA GLY A 101 -8.55 10.03 6.25
C GLY A 101 -10.05 10.23 6.41
N ALA A 102 -10.62 9.86 7.58
CA ALA A 102 -12.02 10.10 7.87
C ALA A 102 -12.35 11.61 7.90
N GLY A 103 -11.49 12.41 8.52
CA GLY A 103 -11.59 13.87 8.49
C GLY A 103 -11.49 14.44 7.07
N ALA A 104 -10.64 13.87 6.21
CA ALA A 104 -10.49 14.26 4.82
C ALA A 104 -11.74 13.93 3.99
N VAL A 105 -12.43 12.82 4.24
CA VAL A 105 -13.73 12.52 3.60
C VAL A 105 -14.79 13.54 4.02
N VAL A 106 -14.83 13.93 5.30
CA VAL A 106 -15.75 14.99 5.76
C VAL A 106 -15.41 16.32 5.09
N ALA A 107 -14.13 16.69 5.05
CA ALA A 107 -13.66 17.90 4.38
C ALA A 107 -13.99 17.88 2.88
N ASP A 108 -13.83 16.74 2.22
CA ASP A 108 -14.19 16.54 0.82
C ASP A 108 -15.65 16.88 0.57
N VAL A 109 -16.59 16.28 1.33
CA VAL A 109 -18.03 16.57 1.21
C VAL A 109 -18.36 18.04 1.49
N LEU A 110 -17.70 18.67 2.47
CA LEU A 110 -17.95 20.07 2.82
C LEU A 110 -17.42 21.05 1.76
N LEU A 111 -16.26 20.76 1.17
CA LEU A 111 -15.67 21.55 0.10
C LEU A 111 -16.43 21.38 -1.22
N ASP A 112 -16.90 20.16 -1.49
CA ASP A 112 -17.79 19.85 -2.61
C ASP A 112 -19.06 20.71 -2.51
N ARG A 113 -19.69 20.72 -1.33
CA ARG A 113 -20.87 21.55 -1.05
C ARG A 113 -20.63 23.06 -1.18
N ALA A 114 -19.39 23.49 -1.01
CA ALA A 114 -19.01 24.90 -1.12
C ALA A 114 -18.56 25.28 -2.54
N ASP A 115 -18.71 24.37 -3.52
CA ASP A 115 -18.36 24.57 -4.93
C ASP A 115 -16.93 25.12 -5.12
N VAL A 116 -15.98 24.58 -4.35
CA VAL A 116 -14.62 25.09 -4.31
C VAL A 116 -13.89 24.79 -5.63
N THR A 117 -13.59 25.85 -6.39
CA THR A 117 -13.03 25.74 -7.75
C THR A 117 -11.86 26.70 -8.00
N GLY A 118 -11.05 26.37 -9.02
CA GLY A 118 -10.02 27.25 -9.56
C GLY A 118 -8.64 27.14 -8.89
N VAL A 119 -7.62 27.71 -9.56
CA VAL A 119 -6.20 27.60 -9.20
C VAL A 119 -5.89 28.09 -7.77
N PRO A 120 -6.40 29.24 -7.30
CA PRO A 120 -6.12 29.70 -5.93
C PRO A 120 -6.58 28.69 -4.88
N ALA A 121 -7.78 28.12 -5.06
CA ALA A 121 -8.29 27.08 -4.18
C ALA A 121 -7.42 25.82 -4.24
N THR A 122 -6.98 25.39 -5.44
CA THR A 122 -6.07 24.24 -5.59
C THR A 122 -4.81 24.44 -4.76
N VAL A 123 -4.16 25.61 -4.86
CA VAL A 123 -2.93 25.92 -4.12
C VAL A 123 -3.16 25.88 -2.61
N LEU A 124 -4.27 26.48 -2.14
CA LEU A 124 -4.62 26.49 -0.71
C LEU A 124 -4.91 25.08 -0.18
N LEU A 125 -5.65 24.25 -0.94
CA LEU A 125 -5.93 22.86 -0.58
C LEU A 125 -4.66 22.00 -0.56
N VAL A 126 -3.76 22.18 -1.52
CA VAL A 126 -2.46 21.49 -1.53
C VAL A 126 -1.63 21.90 -0.32
N ALA A 127 -1.49 23.20 -0.06
CA ALA A 127 -0.73 23.70 1.08
C ALA A 127 -1.31 23.21 2.42
N GLY A 128 -2.64 23.28 2.58
CA GLY A 128 -3.35 22.80 3.76
C GLY A 128 -3.22 21.29 3.96
N GLY A 129 -3.38 20.50 2.89
CA GLY A 129 -3.23 19.05 2.96
C GLY A 129 -1.79 18.62 3.26
N TRP A 130 -0.79 19.26 2.66
CA TRP A 130 0.62 19.02 2.99
C TRP A 130 0.95 19.42 4.42
N ALA A 131 0.43 20.54 4.89
CA ALA A 131 0.57 20.95 6.28
C ALA A 131 -0.04 19.91 7.23
N ALA A 132 -1.25 19.41 6.94
CA ALA A 132 -1.89 18.38 7.77
C ALA A 132 -1.07 17.07 7.81
N VAL A 133 -0.62 16.57 6.65
CA VAL A 133 0.23 15.36 6.56
C VAL A 133 1.57 15.57 7.27
N GLY A 134 2.22 16.72 7.04
CA GLY A 134 3.52 17.06 7.61
C GLY A 134 3.47 17.25 9.12
N LEU A 135 2.46 17.96 9.64
CA LEU A 135 2.24 18.16 11.07
C LEU A 135 1.94 16.84 11.76
N LEU A 136 1.09 15.98 11.18
CA LEU A 136 0.81 14.66 11.73
C LEU A 136 2.09 13.81 11.78
N ALA A 137 2.83 13.73 10.68
CA ALA A 137 4.08 12.98 10.62
C ALA A 137 5.12 13.51 11.62
N ALA A 138 5.29 14.83 11.72
CA ALA A 138 6.19 15.45 12.68
C ALA A 138 5.77 15.16 14.13
N PHE A 139 4.48 15.25 14.44
CA PHE A 139 3.93 14.90 15.75
C PHE A 139 4.20 13.43 16.11
N LEU A 140 3.93 12.51 15.19
CA LEU A 140 4.14 11.08 15.41
C LEU A 140 5.62 10.73 15.59
N VAL A 141 6.52 11.35 14.81
CA VAL A 141 7.97 11.19 14.98
C VAL A 141 8.44 11.76 16.32
N ARG A 142 7.93 12.93 16.75
CA ARG A 142 8.28 13.52 18.05
C ARG A 142 7.80 12.64 19.21
N ARG A 143 6.59 12.10 19.12
CA ARG A 143 5.96 11.33 20.21
C ARG A 143 6.47 9.90 20.31
N HIS A 144 6.78 9.26 19.19
CA HIS A 144 7.08 7.82 19.12
C HIS A 144 8.44 7.48 18.51
N GLY A 145 9.19 8.49 18.07
CA GLY A 145 10.43 8.29 17.33
C GLY A 145 10.19 7.87 15.89
N ARG A 146 11.29 7.65 15.16
CA ARG A 146 11.21 7.15 13.78
C ARG A 146 10.79 5.67 13.79
N PRO A 147 9.81 5.27 12.96
CA PRO A 147 9.35 3.90 12.91
C PRO A 147 10.51 2.97 12.50
N GLY A 148 10.78 1.96 13.32
CA GLY A 148 11.81 0.96 13.07
C GLY A 148 11.46 0.00 11.93
N ARG A 149 12.25 -1.06 11.78
CA ARG A 149 11.91 -2.18 10.90
C ARG A 149 10.66 -2.88 11.46
N PRO A 150 9.72 -3.36 10.62
CA PRO A 150 8.58 -4.11 11.10
C PRO A 150 9.06 -5.49 11.55
N VAL A 151 9.43 -5.59 12.83
CA VAL A 151 9.87 -6.86 13.45
C VAL A 151 8.67 -7.70 13.86
N HIS A 152 7.58 -7.04 14.30
CA HIS A 152 6.38 -7.70 14.79
C HIS A 152 5.45 -8.10 13.64
N TRP A 153 4.86 -9.29 13.73
CA TRP A 153 3.95 -9.84 12.71
C TRP A 153 2.75 -8.94 12.42
N GLN A 154 2.28 -8.19 13.42
CA GLN A 154 1.15 -7.26 13.28
C GLN A 154 1.46 -6.11 12.32
N HIS A 155 2.70 -5.58 12.35
CA HIS A 155 3.11 -4.51 11.45
C HIS A 155 3.20 -5.02 10.01
N ARG A 156 3.76 -6.22 9.82
CA ARG A 156 3.81 -6.89 8.51
C ARG A 156 2.42 -7.20 7.97
N ARG A 157 1.49 -7.61 8.84
CA ARG A 157 0.08 -7.83 8.48
C ARG A 157 -0.59 -6.54 8.01
N ALA A 158 -0.43 -5.43 8.74
CA ALA A 158 -0.98 -4.13 8.36
C ALA A 158 -0.44 -3.67 7.00
N LEU A 159 0.87 -3.81 6.76
CA LEU A 159 1.49 -3.52 5.47
C LEU A 159 1.01 -4.46 4.36
N GLY A 160 0.84 -5.76 4.63
CA GLY A 160 0.28 -6.71 3.67
C GLY A 160 -1.16 -6.38 3.28
N MET A 161 -2.00 -6.00 4.25
CA MET A 161 -3.36 -5.52 4.00
C MET A 161 -3.35 -4.23 3.18
N ALA A 162 -2.50 -3.26 3.54
CA ALA A 162 -2.34 -2.02 2.79
C ALA A 162 -1.89 -2.27 1.34
N ALA A 163 -1.02 -3.27 1.12
CA ALA A 163 -0.59 -3.67 -0.22
C ALA A 163 -1.75 -4.24 -1.05
N ALA A 164 -2.59 -5.08 -0.43
CA ALA A 164 -3.77 -5.67 -1.07
C ALA A 164 -4.81 -4.60 -1.42
N VAL A 165 -5.12 -3.69 -0.48
CA VAL A 165 -5.98 -2.52 -0.73
C VAL A 165 -5.44 -1.70 -1.90
N ALA A 166 -4.17 -1.29 -1.85
CA ALA A 166 -3.56 -0.52 -2.92
C ALA A 166 -3.62 -1.25 -4.28
N ALA A 167 -3.39 -2.58 -4.33
CA ALA A 167 -3.51 -3.36 -5.56
C ALA A 167 -4.94 -3.37 -6.12
N THR A 168 -5.96 -3.50 -5.27
CA THR A 168 -7.36 -3.40 -5.71
C THR A 168 -7.73 -1.98 -6.18
N LEU A 169 -7.14 -0.94 -5.59
CA LEU A 169 -7.34 0.44 -6.05
C LEU A 169 -6.69 0.68 -7.42
N VAL A 170 -5.63 -0.05 -7.80
CA VAL A 170 -5.12 -0.04 -9.19
C VAL A 170 -6.18 -0.54 -10.17
N VAL A 171 -6.90 -1.60 -9.81
CA VAL A 171 -7.99 -2.17 -10.63
C VAL A 171 -9.11 -1.15 -10.79
N VAL A 172 -9.55 -0.53 -9.68
CA VAL A 172 -10.58 0.52 -9.71
C VAL A 172 -10.13 1.69 -10.58
N ALA A 173 -8.96 2.27 -10.34
CA ALA A 173 -8.45 3.40 -11.12
C ALA A 173 -8.24 3.06 -12.61
N GLY A 174 -7.86 1.81 -12.91
CA GLY A 174 -7.74 1.31 -14.28
C GLY A 174 -9.08 1.12 -14.98
N ALA A 175 -10.14 0.78 -14.25
CA ALA A 175 -11.49 0.60 -14.75
C ALA A 175 -12.30 1.90 -14.79
N LEU A 176 -11.93 2.91 -14.00
CA LEU A 176 -12.57 4.22 -14.00
C LEU A 176 -12.39 4.90 -15.35
N GLN A 177 -13.53 5.11 -16.00
CA GLN A 177 -13.67 5.76 -17.29
C GLN A 177 -15.04 6.41 -17.38
N SER A 178 -15.10 7.48 -18.15
CA SER A 178 -16.36 8.05 -18.61
C SER A 178 -16.94 7.21 -19.76
N PRO A 179 -18.26 7.30 -20.02
CA PRO A 179 -18.93 6.64 -21.12
C PRO A 179 -18.35 6.99 -22.49
N THR A 180 -17.87 8.23 -22.66
CA THR A 180 -17.31 8.68 -23.94
C THR A 180 -15.81 8.53 -24.04
N ASP A 181 -15.09 8.43 -22.91
CA ASP A 181 -13.63 8.38 -22.83
C ASP A 181 -12.95 9.55 -23.56
N ARG A 182 -13.65 10.69 -23.67
CA ARG A 182 -13.20 11.90 -24.37
C ARG A 182 -12.77 13.04 -23.43
N GLU A 183 -12.94 12.85 -22.14
CA GLU A 183 -12.70 13.80 -21.06
C GLU A 183 -11.18 13.86 -20.82
N PRO A 184 -10.49 14.90 -21.33
CA PRO A 184 -9.04 14.88 -21.45
C PRO A 184 -8.32 14.90 -20.09
N GLU A 185 -8.96 15.39 -19.04
CA GLU A 185 -8.42 15.50 -17.68
C GLU A 185 -8.66 14.23 -16.84
N LEU A 186 -9.72 13.47 -17.12
CA LEU A 186 -10.08 12.29 -16.32
C LEU A 186 -9.07 11.15 -16.50
N THR A 187 -8.67 10.88 -17.75
CA THR A 187 -7.74 9.79 -18.06
C THR A 187 -6.37 9.96 -17.36
N PRO A 188 -5.69 11.12 -17.46
CA PRO A 188 -4.46 11.38 -16.72
C PRO A 188 -4.63 11.25 -15.20
N ALA A 189 -5.74 11.72 -14.64
CA ALA A 189 -5.99 11.65 -13.21
C ALA A 189 -6.16 10.20 -12.72
N CYS A 190 -6.92 9.38 -13.45
CA CYS A 190 -7.05 7.96 -13.16
C CYS A 190 -5.71 7.21 -13.32
N LEU A 191 -4.91 7.53 -14.33
CA LEU A 191 -3.56 6.97 -14.48
C LEU A 191 -2.63 7.36 -13.34
N ALA A 192 -2.68 8.61 -12.88
CA ALA A 192 -1.93 9.06 -11.71
C ALA A 192 -2.35 8.32 -10.44
N ALA A 193 -3.67 8.16 -10.21
CA ALA A 193 -4.22 7.37 -9.11
C ALA A 193 -3.75 5.91 -9.17
N ALA A 194 -3.80 5.29 -10.35
CA ALA A 194 -3.37 3.92 -10.57
C ALA A 194 -1.86 3.74 -10.34
N ALA A 195 -1.03 4.67 -10.84
CA ALA A 195 0.41 4.64 -10.64
C ALA A 195 0.81 4.82 -9.16
N LEU A 196 0.16 5.75 -8.45
CA LEU A 196 0.35 5.93 -7.01
C LEU A 196 -0.10 4.69 -6.23
N SER A 197 -1.23 4.08 -6.60
CA SER A 197 -1.72 2.84 -6.01
C SER A 197 -0.74 1.67 -6.23
N LEU A 198 -0.18 1.55 -7.44
CA LEU A 198 0.84 0.55 -7.76
C LEU A 198 2.10 0.75 -6.91
N ALA A 199 2.62 1.98 -6.86
CA ALA A 199 3.80 2.32 -6.05
C ALA A 199 3.56 2.04 -4.56
N THR A 200 2.39 2.38 -4.05
CA THR A 200 1.96 2.11 -2.67
C THR A 200 1.89 0.61 -2.41
N SER A 201 1.29 -0.14 -3.32
CA SER A 201 1.15 -1.60 -3.20
C SER A 201 2.51 -2.29 -3.11
N LEU A 202 3.42 -1.96 -4.03
CA LEU A 202 4.77 -2.50 -4.05
C LEU A 202 5.59 -2.04 -2.84
N GLY A 203 5.48 -0.77 -2.43
CA GLY A 203 6.15 -0.23 -1.25
C GLY A 203 5.73 -0.94 0.03
N CYS A 204 4.42 -1.13 0.23
CA CYS A 204 3.85 -1.86 1.35
C CYS A 204 4.26 -3.34 1.34
N ALA A 205 4.19 -4.02 0.18
CA ALA A 205 4.59 -5.42 0.06
C ALA A 205 6.09 -5.64 0.34
N LEU A 206 6.96 -4.75 -0.17
CA LEU A 206 8.39 -4.75 0.14
C LEU A 206 8.67 -4.48 1.61
N ALA A 207 7.95 -3.54 2.22
CA ALA A 207 8.07 -3.24 3.64
C ALA A 207 7.58 -4.38 4.53
N ALA A 208 6.57 -5.15 4.08
CA ALA A 208 6.07 -6.34 4.75
C ALA A 208 7.01 -7.55 4.63
N ALA A 209 7.95 -7.54 3.69
CA ALA A 209 8.85 -8.66 3.44
C ALA A 209 9.81 -8.89 4.63
N PRO A 210 10.08 -10.16 5.01
CA PRO A 210 10.89 -10.48 6.18
C PRO A 210 12.35 -10.08 6.03
N ALA A 211 12.90 -10.07 4.82
CA ALA A 211 14.25 -9.60 4.52
C ALA A 211 14.37 -8.89 3.17
N PRO A 212 15.05 -7.73 3.10
CA PRO A 212 15.39 -7.11 1.83
C PRO A 212 16.49 -7.93 1.14
N GLY A 213 16.25 -8.35 -0.10
CA GLY A 213 17.22 -9.07 -0.93
C GLY A 213 17.18 -8.57 -2.38
N ARG A 214 18.28 -8.76 -3.12
CA ARG A 214 18.39 -8.34 -4.54
C ARG A 214 17.28 -8.97 -5.39
N GLU A 215 16.97 -10.23 -5.15
CA GLU A 215 15.88 -10.94 -5.83
C GLU A 215 14.54 -10.21 -5.64
N ARG A 216 14.12 -9.94 -4.40
CA ARG A 216 12.84 -9.26 -4.13
C ARG A 216 12.73 -7.89 -4.83
N ARG A 217 13.84 -7.19 -5.04
CA ARG A 217 13.87 -5.94 -5.79
C ARG A 217 13.64 -6.15 -7.29
N TRP A 218 14.28 -7.15 -7.88
CA TRP A 218 14.04 -7.50 -9.28
C TRP A 218 12.60 -7.98 -9.49
N TRP A 219 12.06 -8.74 -8.55
CA TRP A 219 10.64 -9.13 -8.54
C TRP A 219 9.71 -7.91 -8.45
N ALA A 220 9.98 -6.98 -7.54
CA ALA A 220 9.21 -5.75 -7.43
C ALA A 220 9.30 -4.87 -8.69
N LEU A 221 10.49 -4.79 -9.31
CA LEU A 221 10.67 -4.09 -10.58
C LEU A 221 9.88 -4.77 -11.70
N GLY A 222 9.94 -6.11 -11.80
CA GLY A 222 9.16 -6.86 -12.77
C GLY A 222 7.65 -6.64 -12.59
N LEU A 223 7.16 -6.63 -11.35
CA LEU A 223 5.77 -6.30 -11.04
C LEU A 223 5.43 -4.83 -11.36
N ALA A 224 6.34 -3.89 -11.13
CA ALA A 224 6.14 -2.49 -11.50
C ALA A 224 6.01 -2.33 -13.02
N LEU A 225 6.89 -2.99 -13.78
CA LEU A 225 6.85 -2.97 -15.25
C LEU A 225 5.59 -3.65 -15.78
N ALA A 226 5.22 -4.83 -15.25
CA ALA A 226 3.98 -5.51 -15.60
C ALA A 226 2.74 -4.66 -15.25
N GLY A 227 2.77 -3.97 -14.10
CA GLY A 227 1.72 -3.05 -13.69
C GLY A 227 1.56 -1.87 -14.63
N ALA A 228 2.67 -1.19 -14.94
CA ALA A 228 2.69 -0.07 -15.88
C ALA A 228 2.24 -0.49 -17.28
N ALA A 229 2.73 -1.63 -17.78
CA ALA A 229 2.33 -2.19 -19.07
C ALA A 229 0.85 -2.56 -19.09
N GLY A 230 0.34 -3.22 -18.03
CA GLY A 230 -1.07 -3.58 -17.91
C GLY A 230 -1.99 -2.36 -17.91
N LEU A 231 -1.60 -1.29 -17.22
CA LEU A 231 -2.33 -0.01 -17.23
C LEU A 231 -2.33 0.64 -18.62
N ALA A 232 -1.17 0.66 -19.30
CA ALA A 232 -1.05 1.20 -20.65
C ALA A 232 -1.92 0.39 -21.64
N VAL A 233 -1.81 -0.94 -21.63
CA VAL A 233 -2.62 -1.84 -22.47
C VAL A 233 -4.11 -1.66 -22.18
N GLY A 234 -4.50 -1.56 -20.91
CA GLY A 234 -5.88 -1.30 -20.52
C GLY A 234 -6.42 -0.01 -21.14
N ARG A 235 -5.60 1.06 -21.20
CA ARG A 235 -6.00 2.34 -21.81
C ARG A 235 -6.04 2.32 -23.34
N LEU A 236 -5.23 1.48 -23.99
CA LEU A 236 -5.26 1.32 -25.44
C LEU A 236 -6.51 0.58 -25.93
N LEU A 237 -7.23 -0.11 -25.04
CA LEU A 237 -8.45 -0.83 -25.39
C LEU A 237 -9.69 0.08 -25.33
N PRO A 238 -10.71 -0.19 -26.16
CA PRO A 238 -11.98 0.52 -26.09
C PRO A 238 -12.64 0.36 -24.71
N PRO A 239 -13.40 1.38 -24.22
CA PRO A 239 -13.99 1.39 -22.88
C PRO A 239 -14.72 0.09 -22.47
N GLY A 240 -15.50 -0.53 -23.36
CA GLY A 240 -16.23 -1.76 -23.07
C GLY A 240 -15.37 -3.03 -22.91
N HIS A 241 -14.08 -2.99 -23.26
CA HIS A 241 -13.21 -4.16 -23.31
C HIS A 241 -12.10 -4.14 -22.24
N ARG A 242 -12.04 -3.10 -21.41
CA ARG A 242 -10.96 -2.90 -20.42
C ARG A 242 -11.07 -3.81 -19.20
N TRP A 243 -12.27 -4.28 -18.87
CA TRP A 243 -12.53 -5.00 -17.63
C TRP A 243 -11.69 -6.26 -17.47
N TRP A 244 -11.62 -7.12 -18.49
CA TRP A 244 -10.85 -8.37 -18.42
C TRP A 244 -9.34 -8.15 -18.25
N PRO A 245 -8.68 -7.29 -19.04
CA PRO A 245 -7.28 -6.92 -18.81
C PRO A 245 -7.03 -6.33 -17.43
N VAL A 246 -7.91 -5.44 -16.95
CA VAL A 246 -7.77 -4.77 -15.65
C VAL A 246 -7.96 -5.76 -14.50
N LEU A 247 -8.90 -6.71 -14.62
CA LEU A 247 -9.03 -7.84 -13.68
C LEU A 247 -7.79 -8.73 -13.68
N ALA A 248 -7.29 -9.12 -14.86
CA ALA A 248 -6.08 -9.93 -15.00
C ALA A 248 -4.88 -9.23 -14.36
N LEU A 249 -4.74 -7.92 -14.57
CA LEU A 249 -3.74 -7.10 -13.89
C LEU A 249 -3.92 -7.14 -12.37
N GLY A 250 -5.15 -6.99 -11.87
CA GLY A 250 -5.47 -7.12 -10.44
C GLY A 250 -5.01 -8.44 -9.84
N VAL A 251 -5.29 -9.56 -10.53
CA VAL A 251 -4.86 -10.90 -10.13
C VAL A 251 -3.33 -10.99 -10.09
N VAL A 252 -2.64 -10.49 -11.12
CA VAL A 252 -1.17 -10.46 -11.18
C VAL A 252 -0.59 -9.64 -10.02
N LEU A 253 -1.12 -8.46 -9.75
CA LEU A 253 -0.64 -7.57 -8.69
C LEU A 253 -0.89 -8.15 -7.30
N LEU A 254 -2.09 -8.64 -7.02
CA LEU A 254 -2.42 -9.25 -5.73
C LEU A 254 -1.60 -10.51 -5.47
N THR A 255 -1.44 -11.36 -6.49
CA THR A 255 -0.58 -12.54 -6.40
C THR A 255 0.86 -12.10 -6.16
N GLY A 256 1.41 -11.25 -7.03
CA GLY A 256 2.80 -10.80 -6.97
C GLY A 256 3.18 -10.13 -5.65
N THR A 257 2.33 -9.24 -5.12
CA THR A 257 2.54 -8.55 -3.85
C THR A 257 2.45 -9.50 -2.65
N THR A 258 1.58 -10.51 -2.72
CA THR A 258 1.54 -11.61 -1.75
C THR A 258 2.86 -12.39 -1.76
N LEU A 259 3.35 -12.79 -2.94
CA LEU A 259 4.62 -13.52 -3.07
C LEU A 259 5.83 -12.68 -2.62
N LEU A 260 5.73 -11.36 -2.76
CA LEU A 260 6.75 -10.40 -2.36
C LEU A 260 6.78 -10.18 -0.85
N SER A 261 5.66 -10.33 -0.15
CA SER A 261 5.53 -10.11 1.30
C SER A 261 5.72 -11.39 2.13
N TRP A 262 5.41 -12.55 1.55
CA TRP A 262 5.54 -13.86 2.22
C TRP A 262 6.98 -14.26 2.52
N ASP A 263 7.11 -15.09 3.55
CA ASP A 263 8.39 -15.66 3.96
C ASP A 263 8.81 -16.83 3.04
N ARG A 264 10.12 -16.99 2.85
CA ARG A 264 10.73 -18.01 1.99
C ARG A 264 11.74 -18.83 2.80
N PRO A 265 11.27 -19.71 3.71
CA PRO A 265 12.17 -20.57 4.47
C PRO A 265 12.98 -21.43 3.50
N GLY A 266 14.32 -21.36 3.61
CA GLY A 266 15.24 -22.08 2.71
C GLY A 266 15.45 -21.43 1.32
N GLY A 267 15.00 -20.19 1.12
CA GLY A 267 15.27 -19.42 -0.10
C GLY A 267 14.47 -19.84 -1.34
N ARG A 268 13.70 -20.92 -1.28
CA ARG A 268 12.87 -21.40 -2.39
C ARG A 268 11.40 -21.01 -2.20
N PRO A 269 10.71 -20.51 -3.24
CA PRO A 269 9.28 -20.24 -3.16
C PRO A 269 8.51 -21.57 -3.03
N PRO A 270 7.63 -21.73 -2.04
CA PRO A 270 6.72 -22.88 -1.97
C PRO A 270 5.66 -22.78 -3.08
N TRP A 271 6.01 -23.21 -4.29
CA TRP A 271 5.22 -23.06 -5.52
C TRP A 271 3.76 -23.49 -5.38
N ARG A 272 3.48 -24.57 -4.64
CA ARG A 272 2.10 -25.01 -4.37
C ARG A 272 1.26 -23.93 -3.67
N ARG A 273 1.82 -23.25 -2.65
CA ARG A 273 1.14 -22.15 -1.96
C ARG A 273 0.99 -20.92 -2.87
N HIS A 274 1.96 -20.71 -3.77
CA HIS A 274 1.93 -19.59 -4.72
C HIS A 274 0.85 -19.79 -5.78
N ALA A 275 0.74 -20.99 -6.33
CA ALA A 275 -0.32 -21.37 -7.25
C ALA A 275 -1.70 -21.27 -6.59
N MET A 276 -1.84 -21.76 -5.36
CA MET A 276 -3.09 -21.61 -4.60
C MET A 276 -3.45 -20.15 -4.34
N ALA A 277 -2.47 -19.29 -4.02
CA ALA A 277 -2.71 -17.86 -3.88
C ALA A 277 -3.19 -17.23 -5.20
N GLY A 278 -2.58 -17.59 -6.32
CA GLY A 278 -3.00 -17.14 -7.64
C GLY A 278 -4.43 -17.55 -7.98
N VAL A 279 -4.79 -18.82 -7.77
CA VAL A 279 -6.17 -19.32 -7.96
C VAL A 279 -7.15 -18.62 -7.02
N ALA A 280 -6.77 -18.44 -5.75
CA ALA A 280 -7.60 -17.72 -4.78
C ALA A 280 -7.81 -16.26 -5.19
N MET A 281 -6.82 -15.59 -5.80
CA MET A 281 -6.97 -14.22 -6.31
C MET A 281 -7.83 -14.16 -7.57
N LEU A 282 -7.67 -15.14 -8.48
CA LEU A 282 -8.46 -15.24 -9.70
C LEU A 282 -9.97 -15.34 -9.41
N LEU A 283 -10.34 -16.12 -8.39
CA LEU A 283 -11.73 -16.30 -7.98
C LEU A 283 -12.17 -15.24 -6.96
N GLY A 284 -11.31 -14.90 -6.02
CA GLY A 284 -11.61 -14.03 -4.90
C GLY A 284 -11.79 -12.57 -5.29
N LEU A 285 -10.98 -12.05 -6.21
CA LEU A 285 -11.09 -10.67 -6.68
C LEU A 285 -12.48 -10.35 -7.26
N PRO A 286 -12.99 -11.09 -8.28
CA PRO A 286 -14.32 -10.82 -8.82
C PRO A 286 -15.44 -11.15 -7.81
N ALA A 287 -15.33 -12.25 -7.05
CA ALA A 287 -16.38 -12.64 -6.11
C ALA A 287 -16.55 -11.62 -4.97
N VAL A 288 -15.45 -11.21 -4.32
CA VAL A 288 -15.49 -10.23 -3.24
C VAL A 288 -15.83 -8.84 -3.79
N GLY A 289 -15.34 -8.48 -4.98
CA GLY A 289 -15.73 -7.25 -5.67
C GLY A 289 -17.23 -7.15 -5.91
N LEU A 290 -17.83 -8.23 -6.41
CA LEU A 290 -19.29 -8.31 -6.59
C LEU A 290 -20.03 -8.18 -5.26
N LEU A 291 -19.60 -8.89 -4.22
CA LEU A 291 -20.21 -8.77 -2.89
C LEU A 291 -20.11 -7.35 -2.32
N ALA A 292 -18.99 -6.66 -2.54
CA ALA A 292 -18.81 -5.28 -2.11
C ALA A 292 -19.76 -4.31 -2.87
N LEU A 293 -19.99 -4.54 -4.16
CA LEU A 293 -20.96 -3.77 -4.95
C LEU A 293 -22.40 -4.05 -4.48
N LEU A 294 -22.76 -5.31 -4.24
CA LEU A 294 -24.07 -5.68 -3.70
C LEU A 294 -24.31 -5.08 -2.30
N ALA A 295 -23.29 -5.06 -1.45
CA ALA A 295 -23.37 -4.42 -0.14
C ALA A 295 -23.61 -2.91 -0.25
N GLN A 296 -23.01 -2.23 -1.24
CA GLN A 296 -23.27 -0.82 -1.53
C GLN A 296 -24.63 -0.56 -2.17
N ALA A 297 -25.17 -1.52 -2.93
CA ALA A 297 -26.55 -1.43 -3.40
C ALA A 297 -27.55 -1.51 -2.23
N ALA A 298 -27.22 -2.26 -1.17
CA ALA A 298 -28.02 -2.35 0.05
C ALA A 298 -27.81 -1.18 1.03
N LEU A 299 -26.62 -0.58 1.04
CA LEU A 299 -26.23 0.54 1.89
C LEU A 299 -25.94 1.76 1.01
N PRO A 300 -26.84 2.76 0.92
CA PRO A 300 -26.76 3.86 -0.05
C PRO A 300 -25.71 4.91 0.35
N VAL A 301 -24.47 4.48 0.59
CA VAL A 301 -23.36 5.33 1.06
C VAL A 301 -23.08 6.43 0.06
N GLY A 302 -22.95 6.11 -1.23
CA GLY A 302 -22.75 7.13 -2.26
C GLY A 302 -23.89 8.13 -2.30
N ALA A 303 -25.15 7.65 -2.31
CA ALA A 303 -26.32 8.53 -2.34
C ALA A 303 -26.37 9.49 -1.13
N VAL A 304 -26.01 9.01 0.07
CA VAL A 304 -25.91 9.84 1.27
C VAL A 304 -24.82 10.90 1.10
N LEU A 305 -23.64 10.55 0.59
CA LEU A 305 -22.54 11.50 0.39
C LEU A 305 -22.91 12.55 -0.67
N THR A 306 -23.53 12.14 -1.78
CA THR A 306 -24.04 13.02 -2.84
C THR A 306 -25.07 14.00 -2.30
N ALA A 307 -26.06 13.52 -1.54
CA ALA A 307 -27.07 14.37 -0.95
C ALA A 307 -26.47 15.37 0.06
N ARG A 308 -25.48 14.95 0.85
CA ARG A 308 -24.78 15.83 1.81
C ARG A 308 -23.93 16.87 1.11
N ALA A 309 -23.32 16.52 -0.02
CA ALA A 309 -22.64 17.47 -0.89
C ALA A 309 -23.60 18.46 -1.57
N GLY A 310 -24.92 18.20 -1.58
CA GLY A 310 -25.90 19.06 -2.26
C GLY A 310 -26.04 18.75 -3.76
N ASN A 311 -25.45 17.66 -4.21
CA ASN A 311 -25.51 17.20 -5.60
C ASN A 311 -26.84 16.50 -5.90
N ILE A 312 -27.33 16.64 -7.13
CA ILE A 312 -28.60 16.04 -7.60
C ILE A 312 -28.36 14.59 -8.01
N ALA A 313 -29.18 13.65 -7.51
CA ALA A 313 -29.12 12.27 -7.98
C ALA A 313 -29.43 12.19 -9.49
N VAL A 314 -28.55 11.54 -10.25
CA VAL A 314 -28.57 11.53 -11.73
C VAL A 314 -29.71 10.66 -12.29
N ASP A 315 -30.03 9.53 -11.65
CA ASP A 315 -31.21 8.71 -11.95
C ASP A 315 -31.64 7.93 -10.70
N ALA A 316 -32.95 7.78 -10.47
CA ALA A 316 -33.50 6.97 -9.38
C ALA A 316 -33.32 5.46 -9.61
N ARG A 317 -33.00 5.05 -10.84
CA ARG A 317 -32.72 3.64 -11.21
C ARG A 317 -31.26 3.24 -11.01
N ASP A 318 -30.39 4.21 -10.79
CA ASP A 318 -28.95 3.96 -10.72
C ASP A 318 -28.45 3.93 -9.28
N THR A 319 -27.76 2.85 -8.96
CA THR A 319 -26.98 2.76 -7.73
C THR A 319 -25.84 3.75 -7.82
N ASP A 320 -25.94 4.84 -7.05
CA ASP A 320 -24.84 5.77 -6.80
C ASP A 320 -23.71 5.06 -6.01
N ALA A 321 -23.00 4.18 -6.70
CA ALA A 321 -21.98 3.30 -6.13
C ALA A 321 -20.62 3.99 -6.14
N LEU A 322 -19.88 3.83 -5.03
CA LEU A 322 -18.51 4.30 -4.92
C LEU A 322 -17.58 3.13 -5.28
N TRP A 323 -17.03 3.15 -6.49
CA TRP A 323 -16.11 2.11 -6.95
C TRP A 323 -14.85 2.04 -6.11
N SER A 324 -14.36 3.20 -5.64
CA SER A 324 -13.27 3.33 -4.68
C SER A 324 -13.55 2.62 -3.36
N LEU A 325 -14.78 2.71 -2.83
CA LEU A 325 -15.21 1.98 -1.64
C LEU A 325 -15.31 0.48 -1.91
N ALA A 326 -15.81 0.06 -3.09
CA ALA A 326 -15.84 -1.34 -3.49
C ALA A 326 -14.41 -1.92 -3.51
N GLY A 327 -13.47 -1.19 -4.12
CA GLY A 327 -12.05 -1.54 -4.13
C GLY A 327 -11.47 -1.64 -2.73
N LEU A 328 -11.73 -0.66 -1.86
CA LEU A 328 -11.28 -0.68 -0.47
C LEU A 328 -11.75 -1.93 0.27
N LEU A 329 -13.05 -2.21 0.25
CA LEU A 329 -13.63 -3.37 0.93
C LEU A 329 -13.07 -4.68 0.38
N THR A 330 -12.95 -4.77 -0.95
CA THR A 330 -12.37 -5.93 -1.62
C THR A 330 -10.94 -6.18 -1.17
N GLY A 331 -10.11 -5.14 -1.19
CA GLY A 331 -8.72 -5.24 -0.77
C GLY A 331 -8.56 -5.53 0.72
N LEU A 332 -9.45 -5.03 1.58
CA LEU A 332 -9.45 -5.36 3.00
C LEU A 332 -9.78 -6.84 3.24
N VAL A 333 -10.82 -7.37 2.61
CA VAL A 333 -11.22 -8.79 2.74
C VAL A 333 -10.12 -9.70 2.19
N LEU A 334 -9.62 -9.44 0.98
CA LEU A 334 -8.53 -10.23 0.40
C LEU A 334 -7.25 -10.09 1.23
N GLY A 335 -6.93 -8.88 1.70
CA GLY A 335 -5.79 -8.62 2.57
C GLY A 335 -5.87 -9.38 3.89
N LEU A 336 -7.05 -9.50 4.50
CA LEU A 336 -7.26 -10.30 5.72
C LEU A 336 -6.96 -11.79 5.49
N LEU A 337 -7.37 -12.32 4.33
CA LEU A 337 -7.12 -13.71 3.94
C LEU A 337 -5.63 -13.97 3.62
N LEU A 338 -4.98 -13.03 2.94
CA LEU A 338 -3.61 -13.17 2.43
C LEU A 338 -2.53 -12.84 3.46
N ALA A 339 -2.78 -11.87 4.34
CA ALA A 339 -1.84 -11.43 5.37
C ALA A 339 -1.94 -12.28 6.65
N TRP A 340 -2.26 -13.56 6.49
CA TRP A 340 -2.42 -14.51 7.59
C TRP A 340 -1.06 -14.77 8.30
N PRO A 341 -0.99 -14.81 9.64
CA PRO A 341 0.27 -14.92 10.40
C PRO A 341 1.17 -16.09 9.98
N ASN A 342 0.58 -17.27 9.76
CA ASN A 342 1.34 -18.45 9.33
C ASN A 342 1.99 -18.25 7.95
N ALA A 343 1.33 -17.53 7.05
CA ALA A 343 1.86 -17.21 5.72
C ALA A 343 3.00 -16.20 5.78
N LEU A 344 3.03 -15.36 6.83
CA LEU A 344 4.11 -14.44 7.13
C LEU A 344 5.27 -15.09 7.92
N GLY A 345 5.21 -16.39 8.21
CA GLY A 345 6.27 -17.12 8.92
C GLY A 345 6.15 -17.09 10.45
N HIS A 346 5.00 -16.69 10.99
CA HIS A 346 4.74 -16.69 12.43
C HIS A 346 3.72 -17.78 12.78
N PRO A 347 4.13 -18.90 13.41
CA PRO A 347 3.20 -19.93 13.86
C PRO A 347 2.22 -19.32 14.86
N ALA A 348 0.93 -19.58 14.69
CA ALA A 348 -0.15 -19.06 15.55
C ALA A 348 -0.04 -19.40 17.05
N GLY A 349 0.94 -20.19 17.48
CA GLY A 349 1.20 -20.55 18.88
C GLY A 349 2.61 -20.23 19.37
N GLY A 350 3.42 -19.50 18.61
CA GLY A 350 4.78 -19.11 19.02
C GLY A 350 4.75 -17.95 20.00
N GLN A 351 4.29 -18.18 21.24
CA GLN A 351 4.83 -17.38 22.35
C GLN A 351 6.36 -17.48 22.25
N PRO A 352 7.11 -16.38 22.51
CA PRO A 352 8.54 -16.51 22.72
C PRO A 352 8.69 -17.62 23.75
N ARG A 353 9.33 -18.72 23.36
CA ARG A 353 9.66 -19.79 24.31
C ARG A 353 10.33 -19.03 25.46
N PRO A 354 9.77 -19.04 26.69
CA PRO A 354 10.37 -18.34 27.80
C PRO A 354 11.85 -18.69 27.74
N GLU A 355 12.71 -17.67 27.62
CA GLU A 355 14.15 -17.91 27.72
C GLU A 355 14.30 -18.82 28.92
N ALA A 356 14.81 -20.03 28.68
CA ALA A 356 14.97 -20.99 29.76
C ALA A 356 15.68 -20.21 30.87
N PRO A 357 15.12 -20.16 32.09
CA PRO A 357 15.71 -19.39 33.17
C PRO A 357 17.20 -19.71 33.18
N PRO A 358 18.08 -18.69 33.30
CA PRO A 358 19.51 -18.89 33.24
C PRO A 358 19.82 -20.12 34.10
N GLY A 359 20.31 -21.17 33.45
CA GLY A 359 20.54 -22.44 34.13
C GLY A 359 21.36 -22.12 35.38
N PRO A 360 21.07 -22.76 36.53
CA PRO A 360 21.76 -22.46 37.77
C PRO A 360 23.25 -22.41 37.48
N GLU A 361 23.88 -21.27 37.80
CA GLU A 361 25.33 -21.13 37.68
C GLU A 361 25.93 -22.39 38.28
N GLY A 362 26.55 -23.20 37.42
CA GLY A 362 27.16 -24.44 37.86
C GLY A 362 28.07 -24.10 39.04
N PRO A 363 28.06 -24.92 40.10
CA PRO A 363 28.87 -24.62 41.29
C PRO A 363 30.30 -24.32 40.84
N PRO A 364 30.94 -23.27 41.40
CA PRO A 364 32.31 -22.91 41.04
C PRO A 364 33.15 -24.18 41.06
N GLY A 365 33.70 -24.52 39.89
CA GLY A 365 34.52 -25.71 39.75
C GLY A 365 35.62 -25.64 40.80
N PRO A 366 35.88 -26.74 41.54
CA PRO A 366 36.92 -26.73 42.57
C PRO A 366 38.23 -26.31 41.92
N ASP A 367 38.89 -25.32 42.51
CA ASP A 367 40.24 -24.88 42.15
C ASP A 367 41.15 -26.11 42.12
N GLY A 368 41.36 -26.64 40.92
CA GLY A 368 42.25 -27.76 40.68
C GLY A 368 43.68 -27.35 41.06
N PRO A 369 44.41 -28.17 41.83
CA PRO A 369 45.74 -27.82 42.30
C PRO A 369 46.69 -27.56 41.11
N PRO A 370 47.71 -26.71 41.30
CA PRO A 370 48.72 -26.43 40.28
C PRO A 370 49.42 -27.74 39.89
N GLY A 371 49.09 -28.24 38.70
CA GLY A 371 49.74 -29.41 38.12
C GLY A 371 51.18 -29.08 37.74
N PRO A 372 52.14 -29.97 38.02
CA PRO A 372 53.54 -29.76 37.67
C PRO A 372 53.74 -29.89 36.16
N ASP A 373 54.64 -29.05 35.66
CA ASP A 373 55.29 -29.05 34.36
C ASP A 373 55.09 -30.32 33.51
N GLY A 374 54.34 -30.17 32.42
CA GLY A 374 54.20 -31.16 31.34
C GLY A 374 54.69 -30.58 30.01
N PRO A 375 55.37 -31.37 29.16
CA PRO A 375 56.41 -30.88 28.25
C PRO A 375 55.89 -30.23 26.96
N ARG A 376 56.65 -29.23 26.50
CA ARG A 376 56.59 -28.60 25.17
C ARG A 376 56.43 -29.64 24.07
N ARG A 377 55.28 -29.63 23.37
CA ARG A 377 55.15 -30.33 22.09
C ARG A 377 55.77 -29.50 20.98
N ALA A 378 56.78 -30.09 20.36
CA ALA A 378 57.47 -29.59 19.19
C ALA A 378 56.51 -29.35 18.03
N SER A 379 56.72 -28.21 17.38
CA SER A 379 56.24 -27.83 16.06
C SER A 379 56.76 -28.80 15.01
N ALA A 380 55.85 -29.46 14.29
CA ALA A 380 56.14 -30.17 13.05
C ALA A 380 55.64 -29.34 11.87
N GLU A 381 56.62 -28.93 11.05
CA GLU A 381 56.47 -28.40 9.71
C GLU A 381 55.52 -29.24 8.85
N ARG A 382 54.70 -28.60 8.04
CA ARG A 382 54.29 -29.15 6.74
C ARG A 382 54.42 -28.08 5.66
N ARG A 383 55.12 -28.50 4.62
CA ARG A 383 55.40 -27.84 3.34
C ARG A 383 54.14 -27.67 2.49
#